data_AF-A0A537J877-F1
#
_entry.id   AF-A0A537J877-F1
#
_cell.length_a   1.000
_cell.length_b   1.000
_cell.length_c   1.000
_cell.angle_alpha   90.00
_cell.angle_beta   90.00
_cell.angle_gamma   90.00
#
_symmetry.space_group_name_H-M   'P 1'
#
loop_
_entity.id
_entity.type
_entity.pdbx_description
1 polymer ?
#
loop_
_entity_poly.entity_id
_entity_poly.type
_entity_poly.pdbx_seq_one_letter_code
_entity_poly.pdbx_strand_id
1 'polypeptide(L)'
;MPGTPWILRSLLFVPGHRAEMVEKAARSGADAIILDLEDGVAPDAKVRAREVVAAALERGFPDGMPVFVRVNGVESGLLEADLSGAFRPRTDALCVPKCDTAEQAHAVDAHLQGVEDRWGIARGRTKLIPMIESARGVLNAP
;
A
#
# COMPACT_ATOMS: atom_id res chain seq x y z
N MET A 1 -20.63 -7.57 -6.67
CA MET A 1 -20.43 -6.72 -7.87
C MET A 1 -19.02 -6.18 -7.78
N PRO A 2 -18.13 -6.34 -8.78
CA PRO A 2 -16.94 -5.52 -8.80
C PRO A 2 -17.43 -4.07 -8.85
N GLY A 3 -17.06 -3.28 -7.84
CA GLY A 3 -17.43 -1.87 -7.79
C GLY A 3 -16.95 -1.14 -9.04
N THR A 4 -17.55 0.00 -9.33
CA THR A 4 -17.09 0.88 -10.43
C THR A 4 -15.57 1.03 -10.35
N PRO A 5 -14.83 0.78 -11.45
CA PRO A 5 -13.37 0.87 -11.43
C PRO A 5 -12.92 2.28 -11.04
N TRP A 6 -11.83 2.39 -10.28
CA TRP A 6 -11.26 3.68 -9.92
C TRP A 6 -10.77 4.41 -11.17
N ILE A 7 -11.14 5.69 -11.32
CA ILE A 7 -10.57 6.57 -12.33
C ILE A 7 -9.39 7.30 -11.68
N LEU A 8 -8.18 6.76 -11.86
CA LEU A 8 -6.95 7.24 -11.21
C LEU A 8 -6.13 8.12 -12.16
N ARG A 9 -6.39 9.43 -12.19
CA ARG A 9 -5.62 10.41 -12.98
C ARG A 9 -4.45 10.98 -12.18
N SER A 10 -4.58 10.96 -10.85
CA SER A 10 -3.59 11.48 -9.92
C SER A 10 -3.46 10.58 -8.69
N LEU A 11 -2.22 10.22 -8.35
CA LEU A 11 -1.88 9.44 -7.16
C LEU A 11 -0.86 10.24 -6.34
N LEU A 12 -1.23 10.64 -5.13
CA LEU A 12 -0.37 11.44 -4.27
C LEU A 12 0.43 10.53 -3.32
N PHE A 13 1.75 10.47 -3.51
CA PHE A 13 2.64 9.84 -2.54
C PHE A 13 2.81 10.71 -1.30
N VAL A 14 2.69 10.07 -0.12
CA VAL A 14 2.78 10.73 1.18
C VAL A 14 3.67 9.91 2.10
N PRO A 15 4.80 10.45 2.59
CA PRO A 15 5.67 9.75 3.53
C PRO A 15 4.91 9.33 4.80
N GLY A 16 4.84 8.02 5.07
CA GLY A 16 4.03 7.46 6.15
C GLY A 16 4.46 7.93 7.54
N HIS A 17 5.73 8.31 7.74
CA HIS A 17 6.23 8.82 9.01
C HIS A 17 5.85 10.29 9.30
N ARG A 18 5.30 11.01 8.32
CA ARG A 18 4.94 12.44 8.42
C ARG A 18 3.46 12.59 8.73
N ALA A 19 3.07 12.38 9.99
CA ALA A 19 1.67 12.40 10.43
C ALA A 19 0.88 13.59 9.87
N GLU A 20 1.37 14.83 10.02
CA GLU A 20 0.70 16.03 9.50
C GLU A 20 0.42 16.00 7.99
N MET A 21 1.31 15.41 7.20
CA MET A 21 1.12 15.28 5.75
C MET A 21 0.06 14.23 5.45
N VAL A 22 0.07 13.11 6.16
CA VAL A 22 -0.95 12.06 6.07
C VAL A 22 -2.34 12.62 6.37
N GLU A 23 -2.50 13.47 7.40
CA GLU A 23 -3.82 14.07 7.73
C GLU A 23 -4.28 15.10 6.69
N LYS A 24 -3.35 15.75 6.00
CA LYS A 24 -3.63 16.75 4.97
C LYS A 24 -3.88 16.12 3.61
N ALA A 25 -3.38 14.91 3.37
CA ALA A 25 -3.43 14.23 2.07
C ALA A 25 -4.85 14.14 1.49
N ALA A 26 -5.85 13.86 2.33
CA ALA A 26 -7.26 13.78 1.92
C ALA A 26 -7.83 15.09 1.35
N ARG A 27 -7.19 16.23 1.61
CA ARG A 27 -7.62 17.55 1.11
C ARG A 27 -6.89 17.99 -0.16
N SER A 28 -6.02 17.13 -0.72
CA SER A 28 -5.22 17.44 -1.91
C SER A 28 -6.04 17.52 -3.20
N GLY A 29 -7.19 16.86 -3.25
CA GLY A 29 -7.96 16.66 -4.48
C GLY A 29 -7.40 15.57 -5.41
N ALA A 30 -6.40 14.79 -4.97
CA ALA A 30 -5.90 13.64 -5.72
C ALA A 30 -6.96 12.52 -5.78
N ASP A 31 -6.94 11.75 -6.88
CA ASP A 31 -7.88 10.64 -7.06
C ASP A 31 -7.61 9.48 -6.10
N ALA A 32 -6.35 9.29 -5.68
CA ALA A 32 -5.94 8.39 -4.61
C ALA A 32 -4.72 8.92 -3.86
N ILE A 33 -4.51 8.43 -2.64
CA ILE A 33 -3.29 8.68 -1.87
C ILE A 33 -2.52 7.38 -1.69
N ILE A 34 -1.19 7.46 -1.71
CA ILE A 34 -0.29 6.35 -1.44
C ILE A 34 0.49 6.69 -0.17
N LEU A 35 0.16 6.01 0.91
CA LEU A 35 0.87 6.11 2.18
C LEU A 35 2.15 5.26 2.08
N ASP A 36 3.29 5.94 2.09
CA ASP A 36 4.57 5.32 1.75
C ASP A 36 5.32 4.81 2.98
N LEU A 37 5.76 3.56 2.94
CA LEU A 37 6.62 2.92 3.94
C LEU A 37 8.03 2.62 3.42
N GLU A 38 8.28 2.91 2.14
CA GLU A 38 9.49 2.51 1.41
C GLU A 38 10.47 3.68 1.26
N ASP A 39 10.77 4.14 0.03
CA ASP A 39 11.85 5.11 -0.24
C ASP A 39 11.58 6.51 0.32
N GLY A 40 10.31 6.89 0.52
CA GLY A 40 9.93 8.13 1.22
C GLY A 40 10.14 8.06 2.74
N VAL A 41 10.64 6.95 3.28
CA VAL A 41 10.83 6.72 4.71
C VAL A 41 12.23 6.20 5.00
N ALA A 42 13.00 6.99 5.76
CA ALA A 42 14.31 6.59 6.25
C ALA A 42 14.25 5.29 7.08
N PRO A 43 15.29 4.44 7.06
CA PRO A 43 15.26 3.13 7.73
C PRO A 43 14.87 3.16 9.21
N ASP A 44 15.38 4.14 9.96
CA ASP A 44 15.09 4.37 11.38
C ASP A 44 13.67 4.86 11.65
N ALA A 45 13.02 5.45 10.64
CA ALA A 45 11.64 5.94 10.72
C ALA A 45 10.59 4.89 10.31
N LYS A 46 10.98 3.70 9.82
CA LYS A 46 10.02 2.69 9.29
C LYS A 46 9.05 2.15 10.34
N VAL A 47 9.49 1.97 11.58
CA VAL A 47 8.60 1.57 12.70
C VAL A 47 7.53 2.64 12.92
N ARG A 48 7.95 3.89 13.10
CA ARG A 48 7.04 5.03 13.25
C ARG A 48 6.10 5.20 12.05
N ALA A 49 6.58 4.97 10.84
CA ALA A 49 5.76 5.08 9.64
C ALA A 49 4.58 4.10 9.66
N ARG A 50 4.83 2.84 10.06
CA ARG A 50 3.76 1.84 10.20
C ARG A 50 2.71 2.26 11.22
N GLU A 51 3.15 2.73 12.38
CA GLU A 51 2.26 3.22 13.45
C GLU A 51 1.37 4.38 12.98
N VAL A 52 1.97 5.37 12.31
CA VAL A 52 1.23 6.54 11.79
C VAL A 52 0.25 6.12 10.70
N VAL A 53 0.67 5.24 9.78
CA VAL A 53 -0.20 4.75 8.70
C VAL A 53 -1.37 3.93 9.27
N ALA A 54 -1.13 3.04 10.22
CA ALA A 54 -2.18 2.28 10.90
C ALA A 54 -3.17 3.20 11.60
N ALA A 55 -2.69 4.16 12.40
CA ALA A 55 -3.55 5.12 13.10
C ALA A 55 -4.38 5.96 12.13
N ALA A 56 -3.80 6.37 11.00
CA ALA A 56 -4.53 7.12 9.96
C ALA A 56 -5.61 6.26 9.29
N LEU A 57 -5.32 5.00 8.97
CA LEU A 57 -6.28 4.08 8.38
C LEU A 57 -7.41 3.69 9.35
N GLU A 58 -7.12 3.56 10.64
CA GLU A 58 -8.11 3.33 11.70
C GLU A 58 -9.03 4.54 11.88
N ARG A 59 -8.48 5.75 11.87
CA ARG A 59 -9.27 7.00 11.90
C ARG A 59 -10.13 7.16 10.65
N GLY A 60 -9.66 6.63 9.53
CA GLY A 60 -10.35 6.65 8.25
C GLY A 60 -10.06 7.90 7.41
N PHE A 61 -10.60 7.84 6.20
CA PHE A 61 -10.46 8.84 5.15
C PHE A 61 -11.84 9.07 4.53
N PRO A 62 -12.08 10.20 3.82
CA PRO A 62 -13.35 10.46 3.15
C PRO A 62 -13.83 9.26 2.33
N ASP A 63 -15.15 9.02 2.37
CA ASP A 63 -15.76 7.93 1.62
C ASP A 63 -15.50 8.08 0.13
N GLY A 64 -15.24 6.95 -0.53
CA GLY A 64 -14.97 6.91 -1.97
C GLY A 64 -13.55 7.30 -2.39
N MET A 65 -12.72 7.87 -1.51
CA MET A 65 -11.30 8.13 -1.82
C MET A 65 -10.46 6.85 -1.62
N PRO A 66 -9.85 6.27 -2.66
CA PRO A 66 -8.97 5.12 -2.52
C PRO A 66 -7.71 5.47 -1.73
N VAL A 67 -7.34 4.61 -0.78
CA VAL A 67 -6.15 4.75 0.06
C VAL A 67 -5.26 3.54 -0.15
N PHE A 68 -4.11 3.77 -0.74
CA PHE A 68 -3.11 2.75 -1.02
C PHE A 68 -1.98 2.83 0.01
N VAL A 69 -1.30 1.71 0.24
CA VAL A 69 -0.09 1.66 1.07
C VAL A 69 1.03 1.11 0.20
N ARG A 70 2.12 1.87 0.04
CA ARG A 70 3.35 1.33 -0.57
C ARG A 70 4.17 0.66 0.51
N VAL A 71 4.26 -0.66 0.44
CA VAL A 71 5.06 -1.47 1.34
C VAL A 71 6.53 -1.47 0.90
N ASN A 72 7.41 -1.97 1.75
CA ASN A 72 8.80 -2.24 1.39
C ASN A 72 8.88 -3.44 0.44
N GLY A 73 9.89 -3.43 -0.45
CA GLY A 73 10.07 -4.48 -1.45
C GLY A 73 10.24 -5.87 -0.82
N VAL A 74 9.84 -6.90 -1.56
CA VAL A 74 9.80 -8.30 -1.08
C VAL A 74 11.16 -8.77 -0.53
N GLU A 75 12.25 -8.34 -1.17
CA GLU A 75 13.62 -8.72 -0.79
C GLU A 75 14.15 -7.97 0.45
N SER A 76 13.44 -6.96 0.96
CA SER A 76 13.87 -6.19 2.14
C SER A 76 13.72 -6.94 3.46
N GLY A 77 12.94 -8.03 3.49
CA GLY A 77 12.55 -8.73 4.72
C GLY A 77 11.55 -7.96 5.61
N LEU A 78 11.03 -6.80 5.14
CA LEU A 78 10.15 -5.93 5.92
C LEU A 78 8.66 -6.09 5.60
N LEU A 79 8.30 -6.89 4.60
CA LEU A 79 6.91 -7.05 4.15
C LEU A 79 5.96 -7.47 5.27
N GLU A 80 6.31 -8.49 6.06
CA GLU A 80 5.47 -8.95 7.17
C GLU A 80 5.31 -7.86 8.25
N ALA A 81 6.37 -7.10 8.52
CA ALA A 81 6.31 -5.98 9.46
C ALA A 81 5.40 -4.86 8.93
N ASP A 82 5.42 -4.58 7.63
CA ASP A 82 4.52 -3.60 7.01
C ASP A 82 3.07 -4.06 7.06
N LEU A 83 2.80 -5.31 6.71
CA LEU A 83 1.46 -5.89 6.72
C LEU A 83 0.89 -5.97 8.15
N SER A 84 1.66 -6.44 9.13
CA SER A 84 1.21 -6.49 10.52
C SER A 84 1.09 -5.10 11.15
N GLY A 85 2.02 -4.20 10.83
CA GLY A 85 2.14 -2.90 11.49
C GLY A 85 1.25 -1.81 10.90
N ALA A 86 1.01 -1.81 9.59
CA ALA A 86 0.34 -0.72 8.89
C ALA A 86 -1.02 -1.10 8.28
N PHE A 87 -1.21 -2.34 7.82
CA PHE A 87 -2.44 -2.74 7.12
C PHE A 87 -3.66 -2.60 8.03
N ARG A 88 -4.76 -2.10 7.48
CA ARG A 88 -6.07 -2.08 8.12
C ARG A 88 -7.16 -2.36 7.08
N PRO A 89 -8.39 -2.72 7.48
CA PRO A 89 -9.48 -2.99 6.53
C PRO A 89 -9.78 -1.85 5.53
N ARG A 90 -9.35 -0.62 5.84
CA ARG A 90 -9.48 0.55 4.97
C ARG A 90 -8.44 0.63 3.84
N THR A 91 -7.39 -0.21 3.86
CA THR A 91 -6.34 -0.27 2.81
C THR A 91 -6.92 -0.83 1.51
N ASP A 92 -7.09 0.01 0.50
CA ASP A 92 -7.73 -0.36 -0.77
C ASP A 92 -6.79 -1.06 -1.73
N ALA A 93 -5.51 -0.72 -1.70
CA ALA A 93 -4.49 -1.44 -2.45
C ALA A 93 -3.13 -1.42 -1.74
N LEU A 94 -2.33 -2.45 -2.03
CA LEU A 94 -0.91 -2.48 -1.73
C LEU A 94 -0.11 -2.17 -3.00
N CYS A 95 0.70 -1.13 -2.95
CA CYS A 95 1.71 -0.86 -3.97
C CYS A 95 2.98 -1.64 -3.61
N VAL A 96 3.43 -2.52 -4.51
CA VAL A 96 4.59 -3.40 -4.30
C VAL A 96 5.75 -2.87 -5.12
N PRO A 97 6.75 -2.22 -4.50
CA PRO A 97 7.94 -1.76 -5.21
C PRO A 97 8.80 -2.94 -5.64
N LYS A 98 9.62 -2.73 -6.67
CA LYS A 98 10.62 -3.68 -7.18
C LYS A 98 10.03 -5.07 -7.46
N CYS A 99 8.80 -5.10 -7.99
CA CYS A 99 8.12 -6.33 -8.35
C CYS A 99 8.57 -6.76 -9.76
N ASP A 100 9.61 -7.57 -9.80
CA ASP A 100 10.32 -7.94 -11.02
C ASP A 100 9.82 -9.24 -11.66
N THR A 101 9.09 -10.08 -10.93
CA THR A 101 8.57 -11.35 -11.45
C THR A 101 7.14 -11.63 -10.97
N ALA A 102 6.42 -12.47 -11.70
CA ALA A 102 5.08 -12.91 -11.33
C ALA A 102 5.08 -13.66 -9.98
N GLU A 103 6.14 -14.43 -9.70
CA GLU A 103 6.30 -15.15 -8.43
C GLU A 103 6.38 -14.20 -7.24
N GLN A 104 7.06 -13.05 -7.39
CA GLN A 104 7.08 -12.03 -6.34
C GLN A 104 5.68 -11.45 -6.11
N ALA A 105 4.91 -11.16 -7.17
CA ALA A 105 3.52 -10.70 -7.04
C ALA A 105 2.64 -11.75 -6.34
N HIS A 106 2.75 -13.02 -6.74
CA HIS A 106 2.01 -14.13 -6.12
C HIS A 106 2.40 -14.35 -4.65
N ALA A 107 3.68 -14.19 -4.31
CA ALA A 107 4.12 -14.27 -2.92
C ALA A 107 3.46 -13.17 -2.07
N VAL A 108 3.46 -11.92 -2.53
CA VAL A 108 2.77 -10.83 -1.81
C VAL A 108 1.27 -11.07 -1.71
N ASP A 109 0.63 -11.57 -2.77
CA ASP A 109 -0.79 -11.91 -2.73
C ASP A 109 -1.09 -12.99 -1.68
N ALA A 110 -0.26 -14.02 -1.55
CA ALA A 110 -0.42 -15.05 -0.52
C ALA A 110 -0.29 -14.47 0.91
N HIS A 111 0.68 -13.56 1.15
CA HIS A 111 0.79 -12.86 2.42
C HIS A 111 -0.45 -11.98 2.70
N LEU A 112 -0.92 -11.25 1.69
CA LEU A 112 -2.10 -10.40 1.78
C LEU A 112 -3.37 -11.21 2.09
N GLN A 113 -3.57 -12.36 1.44
CA GLN A 113 -4.68 -13.26 1.74
C GLN A 113 -4.67 -13.70 3.21
N GLY A 114 -3.51 -14.03 3.76
CA GLY A 114 -3.37 -14.37 5.17
C GLY A 114 -3.73 -13.20 6.11
N VAL A 115 -3.48 -11.96 5.69
CA VAL A 115 -3.90 -10.76 6.43
C VAL A 115 -5.41 -10.53 6.31
N GLU A 116 -5.97 -10.64 5.10
CA GLU A 116 -7.41 -10.52 4.86
C GLU A 116 -8.21 -11.55 5.68
N ASP A 117 -7.76 -12.81 5.70
CA ASP A 117 -8.36 -13.88 6.50
C ASP A 117 -8.34 -13.53 8.01
N ARG A 118 -7.23 -12.98 8.53
CA ARG A 118 -7.13 -12.54 9.95
C ARG A 118 -8.08 -11.39 10.30
N TRP A 119 -8.34 -10.50 9.36
CA TRP A 119 -9.25 -9.37 9.55
C TRP A 119 -10.71 -9.70 9.19
N GLY A 120 -11.00 -10.93 8.73
CA GLY A 120 -12.33 -11.32 8.28
C GLY A 120 -12.79 -10.57 7.02
N ILE A 121 -11.84 -10.14 6.17
CA ILE A 121 -12.11 -9.42 4.93
C ILE A 121 -12.23 -10.43 3.79
N ALA A 122 -13.16 -10.19 2.86
CA ALA A 122 -13.29 -11.02 1.67
C ALA A 122 -12.00 -11.00 0.84
N ARG A 123 -11.53 -12.18 0.43
CA ARG A 123 -10.33 -12.33 -0.40
C ARG A 123 -10.39 -11.48 -1.67
N GLY A 124 -9.31 -10.76 -1.95
CA GLY A 124 -9.20 -9.90 -3.13
C GLY A 124 -9.98 -8.59 -3.00
N ARG A 125 -10.45 -8.23 -1.80
CA ARG A 125 -10.98 -6.89 -1.50
C ARG A 125 -9.86 -5.87 -1.65
N THR A 126 -8.71 -6.14 -1.06
CA THR A 126 -7.50 -5.33 -1.20
C THR A 126 -6.88 -5.65 -2.55
N LYS A 127 -6.59 -4.61 -3.35
CA LYS A 127 -5.94 -4.79 -4.65
C LYS A 127 -4.43 -4.83 -4.52
N LEU A 128 -3.76 -5.45 -5.47
CA LEU A 128 -2.32 -5.43 -5.59
C LEU A 128 -1.93 -4.56 -6.79
N ILE A 129 -0.97 -3.65 -6.59
CA ILE A 129 -0.40 -2.80 -7.64
C ILE A 129 1.11 -3.06 -7.68
N PRO A 130 1.57 -4.02 -8.50
CA PRO A 130 2.98 -4.22 -8.78
C PRO A 130 3.57 -2.98 -9.46
N MET A 131 4.68 -2.45 -8.93
CA MET A 131 5.37 -1.33 -9.54
C MET A 131 6.50 -1.85 -10.43
N ILE A 132 6.41 -1.50 -11.72
CA ILE A 132 7.44 -1.80 -12.71
C ILE A 132 8.45 -0.67 -12.72
N GLU A 133 9.59 -0.88 -12.06
CA GLU A 133 10.62 0.15 -11.85
C GLU A 133 12.06 -0.36 -12.04
N SER A 134 12.21 -1.55 -12.63
CA SER A 134 13.51 -2.11 -12.99
C SER A 134 13.50 -2.60 -14.45
N ALA A 135 14.69 -2.74 -15.04
CA ALA A 135 14.82 -3.33 -16.38
C ALA A 135 14.25 -4.76 -16.42
N ARG A 136 14.46 -5.56 -15.36
CA ARG A 136 13.92 -6.91 -15.26
C ARG A 136 12.39 -6.90 -15.20
N GLY A 137 11.81 -6.03 -14.38
CA GLY A 137 10.36 -5.86 -14.28
C GLY A 137 9.73 -5.46 -15.61
N VAL A 138 10.36 -4.57 -16.37
CA VAL A 138 9.88 -4.19 -17.72
C VAL A 138 9.86 -5.39 -18.66
N LEU A 139 10.91 -6.21 -18.67
CA LEU A 139 11.01 -7.39 -19.54
C LEU A 139 10.01 -8.49 -19.17
N ASN A 140 9.64 -8.58 -17.89
CA ASN A 140 8.73 -9.59 -17.35
C ASN A 140 7.27 -9.10 -17.20
N ALA A 141 6.96 -7.87 -17.63
CA ALA A 141 5.63 -7.29 -17.45
C ALA A 141 4.50 -7.92 -18.30
N PRO A 142 4.73 -8.38 -19.54
CA PRO A 142 3.72 -9.09 -20.34
C PRO A 142 3.37 -10.48 -19.78
#